data_AF-A0A2G5U0N7-F1
#
_entry.id   AF-A0A2G5U0N7-F1
#
_cell.length_a   1.000
_cell.length_b   1.000
_cell.length_c   1.000
_cell.angle_alpha   90.00
_cell.angle_beta   90.00
_cell.angle_gamma   90.00
#
_symmetry.space_group_name_H-M   'P 1'
#
loop_
_entity.id
_entity.type
_entity.pdbx_description
1 polymer ?
#
loop_
_entity_poly.entity_id
_entity_poly.type
_entity_poly.pdbx_seq_one_letter_code
_entity_poly.pdbx_strand_id
1 'polypeptide(L)' 'MGVPFSVDYSLDYVGKRHFKIVQDKNIGIVQLVKPIRGPTVETIKVNIHTKSRTGVILAFNEAIIEISVSKYSF' A
#
# COMPACT_ATOMS: atom_id res chain seq x y z
N MET A 1 23.27 0.59 -12.13
CA MET A 1 22.78 -0.79 -12.43
C MET A 1 21.37 -0.91 -11.88
N GLY A 2 20.37 -1.20 -12.73
CA GLY A 2 18.97 -1.33 -12.29
C GLY A 2 18.68 -2.74 -11.78
N VAL A 3 18.01 -2.84 -10.62
CA VAL A 3 17.49 -4.09 -10.06
C VAL A 3 16.74 -4.89 -11.15
N PRO A 4 16.99 -6.21 -11.28
CA PRO A 4 16.44 -7.03 -12.37
C PRO A 4 14.96 -7.40 -12.18
N PHE A 5 14.25 -6.66 -11.33
CA PHE A 5 12.86 -6.88 -10.97
C PHE A 5 12.13 -5.54 -10.85
N SER A 6 10.83 -5.57 -11.12
CA SER A 6 9.90 -4.50 -10.79
C SER A 6 8.96 -4.98 -9.68
N VAL A 7 8.41 -4.03 -8.94
CA VAL A 7 7.40 -4.32 -7.92
C VAL A 7 6.13 -3.57 -8.29
N ASP A 8 4.98 -4.24 -8.17
CA ASP A 8 3.66 -3.67 -8.36
C ASP A 8 2.89 -3.75 -7.05
N TYR A 9 2.30 -2.63 -6.65
CA TYR A 9 1.61 -2.48 -5.38
C TYR A 9 0.13 -2.18 -5.63
N SER A 10 -0.75 -2.86 -4.90
CA SER A 10 -2.18 -2.55 -4.94
C SER A 10 -2.80 -2.61 -3.56
N LEU A 11 -3.74 -1.69 -3.30
CA LEU A 11 -4.56 -1.70 -2.09
C LEU A 11 -5.79 -2.57 -2.28
N ASP A 12 -6.23 -3.15 -1.17
CA ASP A 12 -7.54 -3.77 -1.04
C ASP A 12 -8.68 -2.74 -1.13
N TYR A 13 -9.92 -3.24 -1.16
CA TYR A 13 -11.10 -2.40 -1.29
C TYR A 13 -11.28 -1.42 -0.10
N VAL A 14 -10.91 -1.85 1.11
CA VAL A 14 -11.04 -0.99 2.31
C VAL A 14 -9.99 0.13 2.23
N GLY A 15 -8.73 -0.21 1.96
CA GLY A 15 -7.66 0.78 1.84
C GLY A 15 -7.94 1.84 0.77
N LYS A 16 -8.54 1.47 -0.36
CA LYS A 16 -8.90 2.41 -1.45
C LYS A 16 -9.91 3.50 -1.05
N ARG A 17 -10.60 3.39 0.09
CA ARG A 17 -11.56 4.40 0.56
C ARG A 17 -10.89 5.70 1.02
N HIS A 18 -9.73 5.57 1.66
CA HIS A 18 -9.02 6.70 2.27
C HIS A 18 -7.58 6.83 1.79
N PHE A 19 -7.02 5.77 1.19
CA PHE A 19 -5.63 5.72 0.77
C PHE A 19 -5.50 5.45 -0.74
N LYS A 20 -4.38 5.89 -1.29
CA LYS A 20 -3.88 5.44 -2.61
C LYS A 20 -2.45 4.95 -2.47
N ILE A 21 -2.02 4.09 -3.39
CA ILE A 21 -0.60 3.81 -3.56
C ILE A 21 -0.01 4.81 -4.55
N VAL A 22 1.06 5.47 -4.14
CA VAL A 22 1.97 6.18 -5.05
C VAL A 22 3.21 5.33 -5.19
N GLN A 23 3.64 5.06 -6.41
CA GLN A 23 4.82 4.25 -6.69
C GLN A 23 5.97 5.14 -7.13
N ASP A 24 7.12 5.00 -6.46
CA ASP A 24 8.41 5.54 -6.90
C ASP A 24 9.41 4.39 -7.07
N LYS A 25 9.70 4.03 -8.33
CA LYS A 25 10.50 2.85 -8.69
C LYS A 25 9.92 1.57 -8.07
N ASN A 26 10.66 0.95 -7.13
CA ASN A 26 10.26 -0.26 -6.41
C ASN A 26 9.84 0.05 -4.97
N ILE A 27 9.39 1.28 -4.69
CA ILE A 27 8.87 1.72 -3.40
C ILE A 27 7.39 2.04 -3.56
N GLY A 28 6.55 1.40 -2.76
CA GLY A 28 5.13 1.70 -2.64
C GLY A 28 4.86 2.59 -1.44
N ILE A 29 4.33 3.78 -1.67
CA ILE A 29 3.97 4.75 -0.63
C ILE A 29 2.45 4.69 -0.44
N VAL A 30 2.02 4.35 0.77
CA VAL A 30 0.60 4.45 1.17
C VAL A 30 0.31 5.91 1.53
N GLN A 31 -0.43 6.61 0.68
CA GLN A 31 -0.76 8.01 0.89
C GLN A 31 -2.23 8.17 1.28
N LEU A 32 -2.50 8.84 2.41
CA LEU A 32 -3.83 9.26 2.80
C LEU A 32 -4.33 10.35 1.83
N VAL A 33 -5.45 10.12 1.16
CA VAL A 33 -6.08 11.06 0.20
C VAL A 33 -7.35 11.69 0.73
N LYS A 34 -7.97 11.08 1.74
CA LYS A 34 -9.18 11.57 2.38
C LYS A 34 -9.04 11.42 3.89
N PRO A 35 -9.37 12.45 4.70
CA PRO A 35 -9.28 12.34 6.15
C PRO A 35 -10.19 11.24 6.69
N ILE A 36 -9.71 10.53 7.71
CA ILE A 36 -10.48 9.53 8.46
C ILE A 36 -10.98 10.20 9.74
N ARG A 37 -12.28 10.06 10.04
CA ARG A 37 -12.86 10.58 11.28
C ARG A 37 -12.66 9.56 12.40
N GLY A 38 -11.89 9.92 13.43
CA GLY A 38 -11.72 9.11 14.63
C GLY A 38 -12.86 9.25 15.65
N PRO A 39 -12.86 8.46 16.74
CA PRO A 39 -11.88 7.40 17.03
C PRO A 39 -12.21 6.12 16.25
N THR A 40 -11.23 5.58 15.51
CA THR A 40 -11.40 4.33 14.75
C THR A 40 -10.04 3.67 14.51
N VAL A 41 -10.08 2.39 14.19
CA VAL A 41 -8.93 1.62 13.69
C VAL A 41 -9.27 1.17 12.27
N GLU A 42 -8.44 1.53 11.29
CA GLU A 42 -8.56 1.01 9.93
C GLU A 42 -7.43 0.05 9.64
N THR A 43 -7.79 -1.18 9.24
CA THR A 43 -6.83 -2.17 8.74
C THR A 43 -6.89 -2.16 7.22
N ILE A 44 -5.74 -1.95 6.58
CA ILE A 44 -5.60 -2.00 5.12
C ILE A 44 -4.65 -3.12 4.73
N LYS A 45 -4.84 -3.64 3.51
CA LYS A 45 -3.94 -4.65 2.94
C LYS A 45 -3.31 -4.11 1.66
N VAL A 46 -1.98 -4.19 1.60
CA VAL A 46 -1.19 -3.90 0.41
C VAL A 46 -0.71 -5.22 -0.18
N ASN A 47 -1.16 -5.53 -1.39
CA ASN A 47 -0.66 -6.65 -2.17
C ASN A 47 0.58 -6.20 -2.93
N ILE A 48 1.64 -7.02 -2.87
CA ILE A 48 2.96 -6.71 -3.42
C ILE A 48 3.32 -7.83 -4.40
N HIS A 49 3.35 -7.52 -5.69
CA HIS A 49 3.78 -8.44 -6.74
C HIS A 49 5.19 -8.07 -7.20
N THR A 50 6.16 -8.94 -6.93
CA THR A 50 7.50 -8.81 -7.52
C THR A 50 7.48 -9.51 -8.88
N LYS A 51 7.85 -8.78 -9.93
CA LYS A 51 7.86 -9.27 -11.31
C LYS A 51 9.28 -9.26 -11.87
N SER A 52 9.60 -10.25 -12.69
CA SER A 52 10.82 -10.27 -13.48
C SER A 52 10.79 -9.16 -14.55
N ARG A 53 11.92 -8.92 -15.23
CA ARG A 53 11.96 -8.03 -16.41
C ARG A 53 11.00 -8.45 -17.52
N THR A 54 10.64 -9.73 -17.61
CA THR A 54 9.71 -10.28 -18.61
C THR A 54 8.26 -10.28 -18.14
N GLY A 55 7.96 -9.74 -16.94
CA GLY A 55 6.61 -9.62 -16.40
C GLY A 55 6.10 -10.85 -15.63
N VAL A 56 6.92 -11.90 -15.49
CA VAL A 56 6.57 -13.11 -14.73
C VAL A 56 6.57 -12.79 -13.24
N ILE A 57 5.53 -13.20 -12.51
CA ILE A 57 5.46 -13.04 -11.05
C ILE A 57 6.52 -13.96 -10.42
N LEU A 58 7.47 -13.35 -9.71
CA LEU A 58 8.52 -14.03 -8.97
C LEU A 58 8.13 -14.27 -7.51
N ALA A 59 7.36 -13.35 -6.93
CA ALA A 59 6.86 -13.45 -5.57
C ALA A 59 5.56 -12.67 -5.40
N PHE A 60 4.74 -13.13 -4.47
CA PHE A 60 3.54 -12.46 -3.98
C PHE A 60 3.63 -12.33 -2.47
N ASN A 61 3.55 -11.10 -1.97
CA ASN A 61 3.54 -10.81 -0.55
C ASN A 61 2.33 -9.93 -0.20
N GLU A 62 1.92 -9.99 1.06
CA GLU A 62 0.90 -9.12 1.62
C GLU A 62 1.48 -8.35 2.80
N ALA A 63 1.28 -7.03 2.81
CA ALA A 63 1.53 -6.20 3.97
C ALA A 63 0.19 -5.78 4.57
N ILE A 64 -0.03 -6.12 5.83
CA ILE A 64 -1.19 -5.69 6.61
C ILE A 64 -0.76 -4.51 7.47
N ILE A 65 -1.48 -3.39 7.34
CA ILE A 65 -1.16 -2.16 8.05
C ILE A 65 -2.39 -1.76 8.88
N GLU A 66 -2.20 -1.61 10.18
CA GLU A 66 -3.22 -1.12 11.10
C GLU A 66 -2.97 0.36 11.42
N ILE A 67 -3.98 1.20 11.18
CA ILE A 67 -3.91 2.65 11.38
C ILE A 67 -4.90 3.02 12.48
N SER A 68 -4.36 3.39 13.64
CA SER A 68 -5.14 3.95 14.74
C SER A 68 -5.35 5.44 14.55
N VAL A 69 -6.61 5.87 14.46
CA VAL A 69 -6.99 7.28 14.29
C VAL A 69 -7.60 7.80 15.58
N SER A 70 -6.91 8.77 16.19
CA SER A 70 -7.38 9.46 17.40
C SER A 70 -8.64 10.28 17.13
N LYS A 71 -9.46 10.48 18.17
CA LYS A 71 -10.54 11.47 18.18
C LYS A 71 -10.02 12.91 18.12
N TYR A 72 -8.81 13.13 18.63
CA TYR A 72 -8.18 14.44 18.79
C TYR A 72 -7.13 14.67 17.71
N SER A 73 -7.04 15.91 17.21
CA SER A 73 -6.15 16.34 16.12
C SER A 73 -4.75 16.77 16.60
N PHE A 74 -4.25 16.16 17.68
CA PHE A 74 -3.02 16.62 18.35
C PHE A 74 -1.81 16.64 17.42
#